data_AF-A0A960YAK4-F1
#
_entry.id   AF-A0A960YAK4-F1
#
_cell.length_a   1.000
_cell.length_b   1.000
_cell.length_c   1.000
_cell.angle_alpha   90.00
_cell.angle_beta   90.00
_cell.angle_gamma   90.00
#
_symmetry.space_group_name_H-M   'P 1'
#
loop_
_entity.id
_entity.type
_entity.pdbx_description
1 polymer ?
#
loop_
_entity_poly.entity_id
_entity_poly.type
_entity_poly.pdbx_seq_one_letter_code
_entity_poly.pdbx_strand_id
1 'polypeptide(L)'
;MVTDTKFYPVDGFYKSFLETERERLNREFLSMKQYYPSLRSEEFKEVLFRLNPIINELETETKENITEIANFLYSSSLKFLAKELIGPQSKYPYFSHSWQQLLQAKELYSVSVIDLLSSLGNAVYNLCILNQMDAGNWLQTLQGIAKKHTTKDEILQAGKISAWIVGLPQYRNSALELCLETETSLLEDIFSVKITESYNILKEVFYEMYKDPWLRFELALKGNLKKRDIVLKKAGGFIGYGGKFRGIPTVQSLNSEFIISSGEEDFRLYADIYGTAVFRVKMEELLSEPWQETEEPGHFLSPEGTLSMGSVQKRFLELKNVHSIASNPHTLLACNRYSYYVFIAGAI
;
A
#
# COMPACT_ATOMS: atom_id res chain seq x y z
N MET A 1 15.35 12.94 13.77
CA MET A 1 15.27 13.92 14.86
C MET A 1 14.21 13.44 15.83
N VAL A 2 14.62 12.90 16.97
CA VAL A 2 13.68 12.49 18.03
C VAL A 2 13.32 13.77 18.78
N THR A 3 12.12 14.28 18.56
CA THR A 3 11.58 15.39 19.34
C THR A 3 11.49 14.95 20.80
N ASP A 4 11.94 15.83 21.69
CA ASP A 4 11.96 15.68 23.14
C ASP A 4 10.54 15.44 23.64
N THR A 5 10.12 14.17 23.66
CA THR A 5 8.74 13.79 23.95
C THR A 5 8.63 13.68 25.46
N LYS A 6 8.05 14.70 26.11
CA LYS A 6 7.72 14.62 27.53
C LYS A 6 6.81 13.42 27.77
N PHE A 7 7.32 12.40 28.46
CA PHE A 7 6.51 11.26 28.89
C PHE A 7 5.63 11.70 30.06
N TYR A 8 4.34 11.87 29.79
CA TYR A 8 3.36 12.08 30.84
C TYR A 8 3.03 10.74 31.52
N PRO A 9 2.89 10.70 32.85
CA PRO A 9 2.41 9.50 33.53
C PRO A 9 1.03 9.10 32.99
N VAL A 10 0.74 7.79 32.95
CA VAL A 10 -0.60 7.29 32.59
C VAL A 10 -1.61 7.76 33.64
N ASP A 11 -2.73 8.30 33.19
CA ASP A 11 -3.80 8.87 34.02
C ASP A 11 -5.19 8.54 33.47
N GLY A 12 -6.23 9.13 34.08
CA GLY A 12 -7.61 9.00 33.62
C GLY A 12 -8.15 7.56 33.60
N PHE A 13 -9.02 7.30 32.61
CA PHE A 13 -9.57 5.97 32.36
C PHE A 13 -8.47 4.95 32.07
N TYR A 14 -7.48 5.31 31.25
CA TYR A 14 -6.48 4.33 30.82
C TYR A 14 -5.66 3.78 31.99
N LYS A 15 -5.34 4.62 32.99
CA LYS A 15 -4.72 4.15 34.23
C LYS A 15 -5.60 3.11 34.95
N SER A 16 -6.88 3.41 35.12
CA SER A 16 -7.83 2.54 35.82
C SER A 16 -8.01 1.21 35.09
N PHE A 17 -8.04 1.25 33.76
CA PHE A 17 -8.03 0.07 32.89
C PHE A 17 -6.78 -0.78 33.10
N LEU A 18 -5.57 -0.20 33.04
CA LEU A 18 -4.31 -0.93 33.24
C LEU A 18 -4.20 -1.54 34.65
N GLU A 19 -4.75 -0.88 35.66
CA GLU A 19 -4.79 -1.40 37.04
C GLU A 19 -5.75 -2.58 37.17
N THR A 20 -6.94 -2.46 36.60
CA THR A 20 -7.99 -3.50 36.65
C THR A 20 -7.60 -4.75 35.86
N GLU A 21 -7.06 -4.57 34.64
CA GLU A 21 -6.72 -5.64 33.71
C GLU A 21 -5.29 -6.17 33.87
N ARG A 22 -4.57 -5.72 34.90
CA ARG A 22 -3.12 -5.95 35.10
C ARG A 22 -2.70 -7.40 34.91
N GLU A 23 -3.39 -8.34 35.55
CA GLU A 23 -3.02 -9.76 35.49
C GLU A 23 -3.14 -10.34 34.08
N ARG A 24 -4.21 -9.98 33.36
CA ARG A 24 -4.42 -10.44 31.98
C ARG A 24 -3.40 -9.82 31.03
N LEU A 25 -3.20 -8.51 31.11
CA LEU A 25 -2.24 -7.76 30.29
C LEU A 25 -0.79 -8.25 30.50
N ASN A 26 -0.41 -8.53 31.75
CA ASN A 26 0.91 -9.10 32.05
C ASN A 26 1.08 -10.52 31.48
N ARG A 27 0.04 -11.37 31.55
CA ARG A 27 0.08 -12.69 30.91
C ARG A 27 0.25 -12.59 29.39
N GLU A 28 -0.43 -11.64 28.75
CA GLU A 28 -0.29 -11.38 27.32
C GLU A 28 1.12 -10.92 26.95
N PHE A 29 1.70 -9.99 27.73
CA PHE A 29 3.08 -9.54 27.55
C PHE A 29 4.08 -10.69 27.70
N LEU A 30 3.96 -11.50 28.75
CA LEU A 30 4.85 -12.64 29.00
C LEU A 30 4.74 -13.70 27.89
N SER A 31 3.52 -13.98 27.42
CA SER A 31 3.29 -14.86 26.28
C SER A 31 3.99 -14.32 25.03
N MET A 32 3.81 -13.03 24.71
CA MET A 32 4.49 -12.42 23.55
C MET A 32 6.02 -12.47 23.70
N LYS A 33 6.56 -12.23 24.89
CA LYS A 33 8.00 -12.29 25.17
C LYS A 33 8.60 -13.69 25.01
N GLN A 34 7.82 -14.75 25.23
CA GLN A 34 8.26 -16.12 24.94
C GLN A 34 8.49 -16.34 23.45
N TYR A 35 7.64 -15.78 22.58
CA TYR A 35 7.81 -15.84 21.13
C TYR A 35 8.84 -14.85 20.60
N TYR A 36 9.00 -13.70 21.26
CA TYR A 36 9.91 -12.62 20.88
C TYR A 36 10.81 -12.22 22.06
N PRO A 37 11.92 -12.95 22.31
CA PRO A 37 12.79 -12.71 23.47
C PRO A 37 13.45 -11.33 23.52
N SER A 38 13.54 -10.63 22.37
CA SER A 38 14.05 -9.26 22.28
C SER A 38 13.09 -8.20 22.85
N LEU A 39 11.82 -8.54 23.11
CA LEU A 39 10.82 -7.62 23.64
C LEU A 39 11.17 -7.16 25.08
N ARG A 40 11.29 -5.84 25.26
CA ARG A 40 11.65 -5.20 26.53
C ARG A 40 10.45 -4.50 27.18
N SER A 41 10.34 -4.63 28.50
CA SER A 41 9.27 -4.02 29.28
C SER A 41 9.35 -2.49 29.27
N GLU A 42 10.56 -1.94 29.25
CA GLU A 42 10.83 -0.51 29.29
C GLU A 42 10.39 0.16 27.99
N GLU A 43 10.68 -0.46 26.84
CA GLU A 43 10.24 0.02 25.53
C GLU A 43 8.72 -0.06 25.39
N PHE A 44 8.10 -1.12 25.90
CA PHE A 44 6.65 -1.22 25.86
C PHE A 44 5.97 -0.22 26.79
N LYS A 45 6.58 0.09 27.94
CA LYS A 45 6.10 1.15 28.84
C LYS A 45 6.05 2.51 28.14
N GLU A 46 7.05 2.84 27.31
CA GLU A 46 7.02 4.07 26.50
C GLU A 46 5.85 4.08 25.50
N VAL A 47 5.55 2.93 24.89
CA VAL A 47 4.38 2.79 24.01
C VAL A 47 3.08 3.05 24.78
N LEU A 48 2.93 2.48 25.98
CA LEU A 48 1.76 2.73 26.83
C LEU A 48 1.60 4.22 27.17
N PHE A 49 2.70 4.93 27.47
CA PHE A 49 2.63 6.38 27.69
C PHE A 49 2.14 7.16 26.48
N ARG A 50 2.48 6.72 25.25
CA ARG A 50 1.99 7.36 24.02
C ARG A 50 0.52 7.06 23.75
N LEU A 51 0.02 5.89 24.15
CA LEU A 51 -1.40 5.53 24.02
C LEU A 51 -2.31 6.30 25.00
N ASN A 52 -1.79 6.73 26.15
CA ASN A 52 -2.56 7.42 27.17
C ASN A 52 -3.39 8.61 26.66
N PRO A 53 -2.81 9.63 26.00
CA PRO A 53 -3.60 10.76 25.49
C PRO A 53 -4.63 10.34 24.44
N ILE A 54 -4.32 9.34 23.62
CA ILE A 54 -5.23 8.85 22.57
C ILE A 54 -6.45 8.16 23.20
N ILE A 55 -6.24 7.28 24.18
CA ILE A 55 -7.33 6.56 24.84
C ILE A 55 -8.20 7.51 25.65
N ASN A 56 -7.61 8.47 26.36
CA ASN A 56 -8.37 9.46 27.12
C ASN A 56 -9.15 10.42 26.19
N GLU A 57 -8.62 10.76 25.01
CA GLU A 57 -9.38 11.53 24.01
C GLU A 57 -10.55 10.71 23.46
N LEU A 58 -10.30 9.45 23.07
CA LEU A 58 -11.32 8.54 22.56
C LEU A 58 -12.44 8.28 23.58
N GLU A 59 -12.13 8.19 24.87
CA GLU A 59 -13.13 8.06 25.95
C GLU A 59 -14.20 9.17 25.87
N THR A 60 -13.78 10.38 25.50
CA THR A 60 -14.68 11.55 25.42
C THR A 60 -15.39 11.70 24.08
N GLU A 61 -14.80 11.19 23.00
CA GLU A 61 -15.26 11.43 21.62
C GLU A 61 -16.09 10.26 21.06
N THR A 62 -15.84 9.01 21.48
CA THR A 62 -16.53 7.84 20.94
C THR A 62 -17.70 7.37 21.79
N LYS A 63 -18.68 6.72 21.14
CA LYS A 63 -19.78 5.99 21.82
C LYS A 63 -19.48 4.50 22.00
N GLU A 64 -18.36 4.02 21.46
CA GLU A 64 -17.94 2.62 21.58
C GLU A 64 -17.44 2.28 22.97
N ASN A 65 -17.34 0.97 23.24
CA ASN A 65 -16.78 0.47 24.48
C ASN A 65 -15.28 0.80 24.57
N ILE A 66 -14.94 1.85 25.32
CA ILE A 66 -13.56 2.30 25.49
C ILE A 66 -12.63 1.22 26.08
N THR A 67 -13.16 0.27 26.84
CA THR A 67 -12.38 -0.89 27.35
C THR A 67 -11.95 -1.80 26.21
N GLU A 68 -12.82 -2.04 25.22
CA GLU A 68 -12.48 -2.85 24.04
C GLU A 68 -11.46 -2.14 23.17
N ILE A 69 -11.58 -0.82 22.99
CA ILE A 69 -10.61 0.01 22.27
C ILE A 69 -9.24 -0.05 22.96
N ALA A 70 -9.19 0.14 24.29
CA ALA A 70 -7.95 0.10 25.05
C ALA A 70 -7.27 -1.28 24.97
N ASN A 71 -8.06 -2.36 25.02
CA ASN A 71 -7.59 -3.73 24.79
C ASN A 71 -6.99 -3.90 23.39
N PHE A 72 -7.71 -3.48 22.36
CA PHE A 72 -7.26 -3.57 20.98
C PHE A 72 -5.94 -2.82 20.76
N LEU A 73 -5.84 -1.59 21.27
CA LEU A 73 -4.64 -0.76 21.15
C LEU A 73 -3.45 -1.34 21.90
N TYR A 74 -3.67 -1.88 23.10
CA TYR A 74 -2.63 -2.59 23.86
C TYR A 74 -2.09 -3.79 23.07
N SER A 75 -2.98 -4.70 22.66
CA SER A 75 -2.60 -5.93 21.96
C SER A 75 -1.94 -5.66 20.61
N SER A 76 -2.45 -4.70 19.84
CA SER A 76 -1.87 -4.32 18.55
C SER A 76 -0.50 -3.67 18.70
N SER A 77 -0.35 -2.74 19.64
CA SER A 77 0.93 -2.06 19.87
C SER A 77 1.98 -3.02 20.44
N LEU A 78 1.59 -3.96 21.30
CA LEU A 78 2.46 -5.03 21.79
C LEU A 78 2.98 -5.90 20.64
N LYS A 79 2.07 -6.34 19.74
CA LYS A 79 2.44 -7.11 18.54
C LYS A 79 3.37 -6.34 17.62
N PHE A 80 3.11 -5.05 17.41
CA PHE A 80 3.94 -4.21 16.55
C PHE A 80 5.33 -3.95 17.13
N LEU A 81 5.43 -3.74 18.45
CA LEU A 81 6.72 -3.59 19.11
C LEU A 81 7.52 -4.90 19.07
N ALA A 82 6.87 -6.03 19.35
CA ALA A 82 7.52 -7.35 19.31
C ALA A 82 8.07 -7.69 17.92
N LYS A 83 7.45 -7.18 16.86
CA LYS A 83 7.90 -7.33 15.46
C LYS A 83 8.86 -6.23 15.00
N GLU A 84 9.34 -5.37 15.90
CA GLU A 84 10.24 -4.25 15.58
C GLU A 84 9.63 -3.28 14.53
N LEU A 85 8.30 -3.16 14.48
CA LEU A 85 7.60 -2.24 13.59
C LEU A 85 7.50 -0.84 14.20
N ILE A 86 7.35 -0.76 15.52
CA ILE A 86 7.36 0.48 16.30
C ILE A 86 8.45 0.43 17.37
N GLY A 87 8.73 1.57 18.01
CA GLY A 87 9.71 1.67 19.10
C GLY A 87 11.12 2.04 18.64
N PRO A 88 12.07 2.18 19.60
CA PRO A 88 13.40 2.71 19.33
C PRO A 88 14.28 1.81 18.45
N GLN A 89 14.00 0.50 18.41
CA GLN A 89 14.70 -0.48 17.57
C GLN A 89 13.99 -0.71 16.23
N SER A 90 12.97 0.09 15.89
CA SER A 90 12.22 -0.12 14.65
C SER A 90 13.11 0.02 13.43
N LYS A 91 13.07 -0.99 12.56
CA LYS A 91 13.70 -0.98 11.23
C LYS A 91 12.82 -0.29 10.18
N TYR A 92 11.61 0.11 10.57
CA TYR A 92 10.56 0.62 9.68
C TYR A 92 10.07 1.99 10.16
N PRO A 93 10.88 3.05 9.99
CA PRO A 93 10.55 4.38 10.50
C PRO A 93 9.24 4.93 9.94
N TYR A 94 8.94 4.64 8.66
CA TYR A 94 7.66 5.03 8.05
C TYR A 94 6.46 4.39 8.74
N PHE A 95 6.53 3.10 9.06
CA PHE A 95 5.42 2.44 9.76
C PHE A 95 5.20 3.06 11.14
N SER A 96 6.27 3.26 11.92
CA SER A 96 6.13 3.87 13.25
C SER A 96 5.54 5.28 13.19
N HIS A 97 5.93 6.06 12.19
CA HIS A 97 5.40 7.40 11.99
C HIS A 97 3.92 7.37 11.57
N SER A 98 3.59 6.60 10.53
CA SER A 98 2.23 6.50 10.01
C SER A 98 1.26 5.83 10.99
N TRP A 99 1.70 4.87 11.81
CA TRP A 99 0.89 4.32 12.88
C TRP A 99 0.53 5.38 13.92
N GLN A 100 1.50 6.22 14.33
CA GLN A 100 1.23 7.31 15.24
C GLN A 100 0.29 8.36 14.63
N GLN A 101 0.49 8.72 13.36
CA GLN A 101 -0.41 9.63 12.65
C GLN A 101 -1.83 9.07 12.55
N LEU A 102 -1.97 7.77 12.24
CA LEU A 102 -3.26 7.10 12.23
C LEU A 102 -3.93 7.25 13.59
N LEU A 103 -3.26 6.88 14.68
CA LEU A 103 -3.83 7.00 16.03
C LEU A 103 -4.27 8.43 16.41
N GLN A 104 -3.67 9.45 15.80
CA GLN A 104 -4.01 10.87 16.01
C GLN A 104 -5.07 11.40 15.03
N ALA A 105 -5.48 10.60 14.05
CA ALA A 105 -6.43 10.94 12.99
C ALA A 105 -7.89 10.84 13.47
N LYS A 106 -8.27 11.66 14.43
CA LYS A 106 -9.56 11.53 15.11
C LYS A 106 -10.79 11.66 14.22
N GLU A 107 -10.67 12.37 13.10
CA GLU A 107 -11.74 12.45 12.10
C GLU A 107 -12.14 11.07 11.57
N LEU A 108 -11.23 10.08 11.61
CA LEU A 108 -11.50 8.72 11.17
C LEU A 108 -12.29 7.88 12.18
N TYR A 109 -12.55 8.36 13.40
CA TYR A 109 -13.08 7.54 14.49
C TYR A 109 -14.56 7.79 14.80
N SER A 110 -15.27 8.53 13.95
CA SER A 110 -16.65 8.95 14.20
C SER A 110 -17.70 7.82 14.21
N VAL A 111 -17.36 6.61 13.73
CA VAL A 111 -18.33 5.50 13.55
C VAL A 111 -17.92 4.18 14.18
N SER A 112 -16.71 3.70 13.90
CA SER A 112 -16.23 2.38 14.34
C SER A 112 -14.71 2.38 14.50
N VAL A 113 -14.22 2.70 15.70
CA VAL A 113 -12.80 2.89 16.00
C VAL A 113 -12.00 1.61 15.75
N ILE A 114 -12.45 0.48 16.31
CA ILE A 114 -11.68 -0.77 16.24
C ILE A 114 -11.58 -1.30 14.80
N ASP A 115 -12.70 -1.29 14.06
CA ASP A 115 -12.71 -1.82 12.70
C ASP A 115 -11.92 -0.93 11.74
N LEU A 116 -12.01 0.40 11.91
CA LEU A 116 -11.24 1.35 11.11
C LEU A 116 -9.76 1.26 11.44
N LEU A 117 -9.37 1.23 12.71
CA LEU A 117 -7.97 1.03 13.10
C LEU A 117 -7.39 -0.28 12.59
N SER A 118 -8.17 -1.36 12.62
CA SER A 118 -7.75 -2.67 12.10
C SER A 118 -7.50 -2.61 10.60
N SER A 119 -8.46 -2.06 9.86
CA SER A 119 -8.42 -1.99 8.39
C SER A 119 -7.34 -1.03 7.90
N LEU A 120 -7.29 0.17 8.48
CA LEU A 120 -6.32 1.21 8.13
C LEU A 120 -4.92 0.86 8.64
N GLY A 121 -4.79 0.22 9.80
CA GLY A 121 -3.50 -0.29 10.28
C GLY A 121 -2.90 -1.34 9.34
N ASN A 122 -3.74 -2.21 8.77
CA ASN A 122 -3.31 -3.16 7.74
C ASN A 122 -2.90 -2.44 6.44
N ALA A 123 -3.62 -1.40 6.03
CA ALA A 123 -3.23 -0.60 4.87
C ALA A 123 -1.89 0.15 5.10
N VAL A 124 -1.70 0.77 6.27
CA VAL A 124 -0.41 1.38 6.68
C VAL A 124 0.71 0.34 6.64
N TYR A 125 0.47 -0.87 7.16
CA TYR A 125 1.43 -1.96 7.08
C TYR A 125 1.82 -2.27 5.64
N ASN A 126 0.86 -2.42 4.73
CA ASN A 126 1.13 -2.74 3.33
C ASN A 126 1.84 -1.60 2.58
N LEU A 127 1.51 -0.35 2.87
CA LEU A 127 2.20 0.82 2.30
C LEU A 127 3.65 0.89 2.79
N CYS A 128 3.87 0.84 4.10
CA CYS A 128 5.18 1.08 4.70
C CYS A 128 6.12 -0.11 4.60
N ILE A 129 5.62 -1.33 4.82
CA ILE A 129 6.48 -2.53 4.91
C ILE A 129 6.67 -3.17 3.55
N LEU A 130 5.61 -3.34 2.77
CA LEU A 130 5.70 -4.08 1.50
C LEU A 130 6.19 -3.20 0.34
N ASN A 131 5.89 -1.90 0.39
CA ASN A 131 6.17 -0.94 -0.67
C ASN A 131 7.17 0.16 -0.27
N GLN A 132 7.64 0.17 0.99
CA GLN A 132 8.59 1.14 1.51
C GLN A 132 8.14 2.61 1.32
N MET A 133 6.82 2.84 1.38
CA MET A 133 6.24 4.16 1.22
C MET A 133 5.88 4.78 2.57
N ASP A 134 5.99 6.11 2.66
CA ASP A 134 5.38 6.85 3.75
C ASP A 134 3.86 6.94 3.51
N ALA A 135 3.07 6.43 4.44
CA ALA A 135 1.61 6.47 4.35
C ALA A 135 1.02 7.83 4.80
N GLY A 136 1.85 8.81 5.18
CA GLY A 136 1.39 10.09 5.71
C GLY A 136 0.52 10.89 4.76
N ASN A 137 0.88 10.99 3.47
CA ASN A 137 0.05 11.67 2.47
C ASN A 137 -1.31 10.96 2.29
N TRP A 138 -1.31 9.63 2.28
CA TRP A 138 -2.52 8.83 2.19
C TRP A 138 -3.44 9.04 3.41
N LEU A 139 -2.88 9.04 4.62
CA LEU A 139 -3.63 9.33 5.85
C LEU A 139 -4.18 10.76 5.86
N GLN A 140 -3.41 11.74 5.39
CA GLN A 140 -3.87 13.13 5.29
C GLN A 140 -5.05 13.27 4.32
N THR A 141 -5.01 12.58 3.17
CA THR A 141 -6.15 12.51 2.25
C THR A 141 -7.38 11.93 2.95
N LEU A 142 -7.24 10.82 3.68
CA LEU A 142 -8.36 10.21 4.40
C LEU A 142 -8.93 11.09 5.51
N GLN A 143 -8.07 11.79 6.26
CA GLN A 143 -8.52 12.79 7.24
C GLN A 143 -9.33 13.92 6.57
N GLY A 144 -8.92 14.37 5.39
CA GLY A 144 -9.66 15.37 4.62
C GLY A 144 -11.03 14.86 4.17
N ILE A 145 -11.10 13.62 3.72
CA ILE A 145 -12.34 12.94 3.31
C ILE A 145 -13.27 12.77 4.53
N ALA A 146 -12.73 12.34 5.67
CA ALA A 146 -13.51 12.08 6.88
C ALA A 146 -14.14 13.32 7.53
N LYS A 147 -13.74 14.53 7.11
CA LYS A 147 -14.40 15.78 7.50
C LYS A 147 -15.71 16.03 6.76
N LYS A 148 -15.90 15.37 5.62
CA LYS A 148 -17.08 15.55 4.74
C LYS A 148 -17.95 14.30 4.71
N HIS A 149 -17.30 13.13 4.71
CA HIS A 149 -17.92 11.82 4.66
C HIS A 149 -17.78 11.17 6.03
N THR A 150 -18.88 10.65 6.55
CA THR A 150 -18.96 10.31 7.98
C THR A 150 -19.37 8.88 8.23
N THR A 151 -19.60 8.07 7.20
CA THR A 151 -19.90 6.66 7.39
C THR A 151 -18.62 5.81 7.34
N LYS A 152 -18.60 4.71 8.09
CA LYS A 152 -17.49 3.75 8.09
C LYS A 152 -17.20 3.25 6.67
N ASP A 153 -18.24 2.93 5.92
CA ASP A 153 -18.12 2.34 4.59
C ASP A 153 -17.48 3.33 3.61
N GLU A 154 -17.90 4.60 3.60
CA GLU A 154 -17.27 5.65 2.79
C GLU A 154 -15.77 5.77 3.08
N ILE A 155 -15.36 5.76 4.35
CA ILE A 155 -13.95 5.87 4.75
C ILE A 155 -13.15 4.65 4.31
N LEU A 156 -13.69 3.45 4.45
CA LEU A 156 -13.03 2.22 4.01
C LEU A 156 -12.92 2.16 2.48
N GLN A 157 -13.96 2.60 1.78
CA GLN A 157 -13.95 2.70 0.32
C GLN A 157 -12.89 3.69 -0.16
N ALA A 158 -12.89 4.89 0.40
CA ALA A 158 -11.87 5.90 0.16
C ALA A 158 -10.47 5.38 0.48
N GLY A 159 -10.30 4.67 1.59
CA GLY A 159 -9.05 4.04 2.01
C GLY A 159 -8.49 3.12 0.93
N LYS A 160 -9.33 2.24 0.40
CA LYS A 160 -8.93 1.26 -0.63
C LYS A 160 -8.63 1.90 -1.98
N ILE A 161 -9.46 2.84 -2.44
CA ILE A 161 -9.25 3.53 -3.72
C ILE A 161 -8.02 4.43 -3.65
N SER A 162 -7.88 5.22 -2.59
CA SER A 162 -6.71 6.09 -2.41
C SER A 162 -5.43 5.29 -2.22
N ALA A 163 -5.46 4.12 -1.55
CA ALA A 163 -4.30 3.25 -1.41
C ALA A 163 -3.76 2.80 -2.79
N TRP A 164 -4.66 2.50 -3.72
CA TRP A 164 -4.28 2.24 -5.11
C TRP A 164 -3.62 3.47 -5.76
N ILE A 165 -4.28 4.63 -5.71
CA ILE A 165 -3.81 5.89 -6.33
C ILE A 165 -2.43 6.32 -5.81
N VAL A 166 -2.12 6.07 -4.53
CA VAL A 166 -0.81 6.45 -3.97
C VAL A 166 0.31 5.48 -4.35
N GLY A 167 -0.01 4.31 -4.91
CA GLY A 167 1.01 3.41 -5.46
C GLY A 167 0.91 1.94 -5.06
N LEU A 168 -0.29 1.45 -4.68
CA LEU A 168 -0.53 0.02 -4.46
C LEU A 168 -1.26 -0.61 -5.68
N PRO A 169 -0.55 -0.91 -6.77
CA PRO A 169 -1.15 -1.38 -8.02
C PRO A 169 -1.87 -2.73 -7.87
N GLN A 170 -1.51 -3.54 -6.87
CA GLN A 170 -2.21 -4.81 -6.59
C GLN A 170 -3.69 -4.61 -6.18
N TYR A 171 -4.07 -3.40 -5.75
CA TYR A 171 -5.46 -3.08 -5.43
C TYR A 171 -6.26 -2.55 -6.61
N ARG A 172 -5.63 -2.27 -7.77
CA ARG A 172 -6.24 -1.62 -8.93
C ARG A 172 -7.62 -2.18 -9.29
N ASN A 173 -7.70 -3.48 -9.58
CA ASN A 173 -8.97 -4.07 -10.06
C ASN A 173 -10.07 -3.91 -9.02
N SER A 174 -9.76 -4.25 -7.77
CA SER A 174 -10.70 -4.16 -6.65
C SER A 174 -11.05 -2.72 -6.23
N ALA A 175 -10.23 -1.74 -6.61
CA ALA A 175 -10.49 -0.32 -6.42
C ALA A 175 -11.36 0.23 -7.56
N LEU A 176 -11.11 -0.18 -8.81
CA LEU A 176 -11.93 0.17 -9.97
C LEU A 176 -13.35 -0.38 -9.85
N GLU A 177 -13.51 -1.62 -9.37
CA GLU A 177 -14.81 -2.20 -9.03
C GLU A 177 -15.54 -1.34 -8.00
N LEU A 178 -14.82 -0.94 -6.95
CA LEU A 178 -15.39 -0.11 -5.88
C LEU A 178 -15.78 1.28 -6.38
N CYS A 179 -15.02 1.86 -7.30
CA CYS A 179 -15.37 3.13 -7.93
C CYS A 179 -16.74 3.09 -8.64
N LEU A 180 -17.19 1.94 -9.14
CA LEU A 180 -18.50 1.79 -9.79
C LEU A 180 -19.67 1.85 -8.79
N GLU A 181 -19.39 1.54 -7.54
CA GLU A 181 -20.35 1.47 -6.41
C GLU A 181 -20.28 2.72 -5.51
N THR A 182 -19.24 3.53 -5.67
CA THR A 182 -18.96 4.72 -4.83
C THR A 182 -19.76 5.93 -5.30
N GLU A 183 -20.29 6.71 -4.36
CA GLU A 183 -20.99 7.97 -4.69
C GLU A 183 -20.05 8.98 -5.37
N THR A 184 -20.59 9.74 -6.33
CA THR A 184 -19.80 10.71 -7.12
C THR A 184 -19.10 11.74 -6.25
N SER A 185 -19.75 12.24 -5.20
CA SER A 185 -19.17 13.23 -4.27
C SER A 185 -17.90 12.71 -3.58
N LEU A 186 -17.90 11.43 -3.18
CA LEU A 186 -16.75 10.78 -2.58
C LEU A 186 -15.62 10.56 -3.61
N LEU A 187 -15.96 10.18 -4.85
CA LEU A 187 -15.00 10.09 -5.94
C LEU A 187 -14.34 11.43 -6.26
N GLU A 188 -15.11 12.53 -6.26
CA GLU A 188 -14.57 13.88 -6.47
C GLU A 188 -13.50 14.24 -5.42
N ASP A 189 -13.74 13.89 -4.15
CA ASP A 189 -12.79 14.11 -3.07
C ASP A 189 -11.56 13.19 -3.16
N ILE A 190 -11.75 11.90 -3.49
CA ILE A 190 -10.65 10.93 -3.63
C ILE A 190 -9.71 11.33 -4.78
N PHE A 191 -10.28 11.64 -5.96
CA PHE A 191 -9.50 11.99 -7.14
C PHE A 191 -9.14 13.49 -7.20
N SER A 192 -9.66 14.29 -6.27
CA SER A 192 -9.47 15.75 -6.24
C SER A 192 -9.85 16.43 -7.57
N VAL A 193 -10.93 15.97 -8.21
CA VAL A 193 -11.46 16.53 -9.45
C VAL A 193 -12.96 16.73 -9.34
N LYS A 194 -13.47 17.77 -10.01
CA LYS A 194 -14.91 17.94 -10.16
C LYS A 194 -15.40 17.02 -11.28
N ILE A 195 -16.43 16.25 -10.99
CA ILE A 195 -17.08 15.34 -11.93
C ILE A 195 -18.40 15.98 -12.36
N THR A 196 -18.50 16.31 -13.64
CA THR A 196 -19.71 16.90 -14.23
C THR A 196 -20.42 15.93 -15.18
N GLU A 197 -19.78 14.81 -15.44
CA GLU A 197 -20.18 13.75 -16.34
C GLU A 197 -21.30 12.89 -15.73
N SER A 198 -22.11 12.30 -16.60
CA SER A 198 -23.14 11.35 -16.17
C SER A 198 -22.53 10.04 -15.65
N TYR A 199 -23.29 9.30 -14.84
CA TYR A 199 -22.87 7.99 -14.33
C TYR A 199 -22.48 6.99 -15.43
N ASN A 200 -23.16 7.00 -16.58
CA ASN A 200 -22.80 6.12 -17.70
C ASN A 200 -21.40 6.43 -18.26
N ILE A 201 -21.04 7.72 -18.32
CA ILE A 201 -19.70 8.14 -18.74
C ILE A 201 -18.65 7.69 -17.72
N LEU A 202 -18.95 7.78 -16.42
CA LEU A 202 -18.03 7.29 -15.38
C LEU A 202 -17.79 5.78 -15.47
N LYS A 203 -18.83 4.99 -15.77
CA LYS A 203 -18.67 3.55 -16.03
C LYS A 203 -17.73 3.27 -17.18
N GLU A 204 -17.89 3.99 -18.29
CA GLU A 204 -16.99 3.88 -19.45
C GLU A 204 -15.56 4.27 -19.08
N VAL A 205 -15.38 5.36 -18.32
CA VAL A 205 -14.07 5.81 -17.80
C VAL A 205 -13.38 4.70 -16.99
N PHE A 206 -14.06 4.11 -16.01
CA PHE A 206 -13.48 3.05 -15.18
C PHE A 206 -13.23 1.77 -15.97
N TYR A 207 -14.08 1.46 -16.96
CA TYR A 207 -13.88 0.32 -17.85
C TYR A 207 -12.65 0.49 -18.75
N GLU A 208 -12.42 1.69 -19.29
CA GLU A 208 -11.20 1.99 -20.06
C GLU A 208 -9.97 1.97 -19.16
N MET A 209 -10.06 2.49 -17.94
CA MET A 209 -9.00 2.37 -16.93
C MET A 209 -8.76 0.92 -16.49
N TYR A 210 -9.73 0.02 -16.59
CA TYR A 210 -9.56 -1.41 -16.30
C TYR A 210 -8.79 -2.13 -17.40
N LYS A 211 -9.03 -1.75 -18.67
CA LYS A 211 -8.27 -2.27 -19.81
C LYS A 211 -6.84 -1.76 -19.82
N ASP A 212 -6.67 -0.45 -19.64
CA ASP A 212 -5.37 0.20 -19.73
C ASP A 212 -4.83 0.61 -18.35
N PRO A 213 -3.86 -0.12 -17.78
CA PRO A 213 -3.28 0.21 -16.47
C PRO A 213 -2.49 1.53 -16.47
N TRP A 214 -2.15 2.08 -17.63
CA TRP A 214 -1.38 3.32 -17.73
C TRP A 214 -2.27 4.55 -17.89
N LEU A 215 -3.59 4.36 -18.02
CA LEU A 215 -4.55 5.45 -18.15
C LEU A 215 -4.87 6.09 -16.79
N ARG A 216 -4.64 7.40 -16.68
CA ARG A 216 -5.01 8.21 -15.51
C ARG A 216 -6.49 8.59 -15.54
N PHE A 217 -7.11 8.65 -14.36
CA PHE A 217 -8.51 9.06 -14.21
C PHE A 217 -8.82 10.40 -14.87
N GLU A 218 -7.97 11.41 -14.68
CA GLU A 218 -8.21 12.76 -15.20
C GLU A 218 -8.09 12.84 -16.73
N LEU A 219 -7.33 11.92 -17.34
CA LEU A 219 -7.19 11.82 -18.79
C LEU A 219 -8.35 11.01 -19.40
N ALA A 220 -8.73 9.92 -18.74
CA ALA A 220 -9.88 9.12 -19.10
C ALA A 220 -11.17 9.96 -19.09
N LEU A 221 -11.37 10.77 -18.04
CA LEU A 221 -12.54 11.63 -17.90
C LEU A 221 -12.64 12.67 -19.03
N LYS A 222 -11.51 13.18 -19.51
CA LYS A 222 -11.46 14.15 -20.63
C LYS A 222 -11.61 13.51 -22.01
N GLY A 223 -11.64 12.17 -22.12
CA GLY A 223 -11.66 11.44 -23.38
C GLY A 223 -10.44 11.69 -24.29
N ASN A 224 -9.35 12.24 -23.75
CA ASN A 224 -8.19 12.63 -24.55
C ASN A 224 -7.10 11.55 -24.50
N LEU A 225 -7.34 10.46 -25.24
CA LEU A 225 -6.42 9.30 -25.34
C LEU A 225 -5.31 9.49 -26.40
N LYS A 226 -5.23 10.66 -27.04
CA LYS A 226 -4.39 10.89 -28.23
C LYS A 226 -2.96 11.28 -27.93
N LYS A 227 -2.67 11.80 -26.73
CA LYS A 227 -1.29 12.10 -26.32
C LYS A 227 -0.76 10.91 -25.57
N ARG A 228 0.05 10.10 -26.26
CA ARG A 228 0.77 8.99 -25.66
C ARG A 228 2.25 9.35 -25.48
N ASP A 229 2.76 9.30 -24.26
CA ASP A 229 4.21 9.25 -23.99
C ASP A 229 4.52 7.88 -23.37
N ILE A 230 5.77 7.43 -23.46
CA ILE A 230 6.21 6.22 -22.78
C ILE A 230 6.82 6.62 -21.43
N VAL A 231 6.28 6.06 -20.36
CA VAL A 231 6.87 6.13 -19.02
C VAL A 231 7.72 4.89 -18.76
N LEU A 232 8.82 5.09 -18.04
CA LEU A 232 9.67 4.01 -17.57
C LEU A 232 9.71 4.04 -16.04
N LYS A 233 9.23 2.96 -15.42
CA LYS A 233 9.34 2.70 -13.99
C LYS A 233 10.35 1.59 -13.74
N LYS A 234 10.72 1.41 -12.47
CA LYS A 234 11.63 0.36 -12.02
C LYS A 234 11.06 -0.34 -10.79
N ALA A 235 11.28 -1.64 -10.68
CA ALA A 235 10.92 -2.44 -9.51
C ALA A 235 12.02 -3.43 -9.13
N GLY A 236 12.03 -3.82 -7.85
CA GLY A 236 12.98 -4.79 -7.31
C GLY A 236 14.30 -4.17 -6.84
N GLY A 237 15.42 -4.77 -7.24
CA GLY A 237 16.77 -4.42 -6.78
C GLY A 237 17.46 -5.60 -6.10
N PHE A 238 18.77 -5.47 -5.90
CA PHE A 238 19.56 -6.50 -5.22
C PHE A 238 19.30 -6.50 -3.72
N ILE A 239 19.12 -7.68 -3.12
CA ILE A 239 18.86 -7.83 -1.69
C ILE A 239 19.94 -7.23 -0.79
N GLY A 240 21.21 -7.26 -1.22
CA GLY A 240 22.32 -6.64 -0.49
C GLY A 240 22.23 -5.11 -0.39
N TYR A 241 21.36 -4.48 -1.19
CA TYR A 241 21.05 -3.05 -1.14
C TYR A 241 19.58 -2.79 -0.76
N GLY A 242 18.93 -3.74 -0.06
CA GLY A 242 17.53 -3.61 0.39
C GLY A 242 16.47 -3.91 -0.68
N GLY A 243 16.88 -4.48 -1.83
CA GLY A 243 15.96 -4.95 -2.86
C GLY A 243 15.42 -6.36 -2.60
N LYS A 244 14.78 -6.96 -3.61
CA LYS A 244 14.07 -8.25 -3.49
C LYS A 244 14.81 -9.42 -4.13
N PHE A 245 15.76 -9.15 -5.02
CA PHE A 245 16.35 -10.17 -5.88
C PHE A 245 17.72 -10.62 -5.39
N ARG A 246 17.96 -11.93 -5.41
CA ARG A 246 19.25 -12.55 -5.07
C ARG A 246 20.16 -12.69 -6.29
N GLY A 247 19.57 -12.90 -7.46
CA GLY A 247 20.24 -13.01 -8.75
C GLY A 247 19.72 -11.99 -9.78
N ILE A 248 20.33 -11.97 -10.96
CA ILE A 248 19.85 -11.17 -12.08
C ILE A 248 18.43 -11.67 -12.44
N PRO A 249 17.41 -10.79 -12.44
CA PRO A 249 16.05 -11.21 -12.69
C PRO A 249 15.81 -11.53 -14.17
N THR A 250 14.96 -12.52 -14.42
CA THR A 250 14.31 -12.76 -15.72
C THR A 250 12.81 -12.54 -15.59
N VAL A 251 12.15 -12.18 -16.68
CA VAL A 251 10.72 -11.85 -16.73
C VAL A 251 9.99 -12.74 -17.72
N GLN A 252 8.73 -13.05 -17.39
CA GLN A 252 7.79 -13.76 -18.26
C GLN A 252 6.37 -13.22 -18.06
N SER A 253 5.55 -13.28 -19.11
CA SER A 253 4.11 -12.99 -19.06
C SER A 253 3.35 -14.30 -18.97
N LEU A 254 2.42 -14.41 -18.02
CA LEU A 254 1.60 -15.60 -17.78
C LEU A 254 0.17 -15.18 -17.47
N ASN A 255 -0.81 -15.63 -18.26
CA ASN A 255 -2.23 -15.33 -18.04
C ASN A 255 -2.51 -13.82 -17.82
N SER A 256 -1.80 -12.96 -18.56
CA SER A 256 -1.80 -11.48 -18.42
C SER A 256 -1.15 -10.92 -17.14
N GLU A 257 -0.62 -11.77 -16.26
CA GLU A 257 0.24 -11.40 -15.14
C GLU A 257 1.72 -11.42 -15.55
N PHE A 258 2.54 -10.78 -14.73
CA PHE A 258 3.99 -10.82 -14.92
C PHE A 258 4.66 -11.55 -13.77
N ILE A 259 5.48 -12.54 -14.11
CA ILE A 259 6.31 -13.28 -13.18
C ILE A 259 7.78 -12.91 -13.39
N ILE A 260 8.48 -12.71 -12.30
CA ILE A 260 9.91 -12.43 -12.24
C ILE A 260 10.58 -13.59 -11.52
N SER A 261 11.58 -14.21 -12.15
CA SER A 261 12.40 -15.25 -11.52
C SER A 261 13.76 -14.68 -11.15
N SER A 262 14.24 -14.96 -9.94
CA SER A 262 15.56 -14.54 -9.47
C SER A 262 16.19 -15.60 -8.58
N GLY A 263 17.08 -16.41 -9.14
CA GLY A 263 17.65 -17.57 -8.45
C GLY A 263 16.60 -18.66 -8.28
N GLU A 264 16.29 -19.01 -7.03
CA GLU A 264 15.29 -20.05 -6.66
C GLU A 264 13.94 -19.44 -6.21
N GLU A 265 13.76 -18.13 -6.39
CA GLU A 265 12.57 -17.41 -5.94
C GLU A 265 11.84 -16.79 -7.13
N ASP A 266 10.52 -16.95 -7.14
CA ASP A 266 9.63 -16.33 -8.09
C ASP A 266 8.79 -15.24 -7.43
N PHE A 267 8.49 -14.21 -8.22
CA PHE A 267 7.75 -13.04 -7.77
C PHE A 267 6.69 -12.66 -8.79
N ARG A 268 5.50 -12.28 -8.32
CA ARG A 268 4.48 -11.61 -9.12
C ARG A 268 4.72 -10.10 -9.10
N LEU A 269 4.66 -9.48 -10.27
CA LEU A 269 4.73 -8.03 -10.45
C LEU A 269 3.35 -7.45 -10.75
N TYR A 270 2.99 -6.42 -10.00
CA TYR A 270 1.90 -5.51 -10.32
C TYR A 270 2.48 -4.17 -10.72
N ALA A 271 1.97 -3.57 -11.79
CA ALA A 271 2.39 -2.25 -12.24
C ALA A 271 1.26 -1.54 -12.97
N ASP A 272 1.15 -0.24 -12.71
CA ASP A 272 0.22 0.66 -13.37
C ASP A 272 0.75 2.09 -13.33
N ILE A 273 -0.09 3.05 -13.71
CA ILE A 273 0.27 4.47 -13.70
C ILE A 273 0.59 5.01 -12.31
N TYR A 274 0.05 4.44 -11.24
CA TYR A 274 0.21 4.93 -9.87
C TYR A 274 1.41 4.29 -9.17
N GLY A 275 1.73 3.02 -9.43
CA GLY A 275 2.79 2.35 -8.69
C GLY A 275 3.32 1.06 -9.31
N THR A 276 4.23 0.42 -8.57
CA THR A 276 4.79 -0.90 -8.89
C THR A 276 4.97 -1.67 -7.59
N ALA A 277 4.55 -2.93 -7.56
CA ALA A 277 4.68 -3.81 -6.40
C ALA A 277 5.12 -5.20 -6.82
N VAL A 278 5.99 -5.82 -6.03
CA VAL A 278 6.58 -7.15 -6.30
C VAL A 278 6.34 -8.03 -5.09
N PHE A 279 5.66 -9.15 -5.27
CA PHE A 279 5.35 -10.09 -4.19
C PHE A 279 5.95 -11.45 -4.49
N ARG A 280 6.58 -12.06 -3.50
CA ARG A 280 7.03 -13.45 -3.65
C ARG A 280 5.80 -14.34 -3.80
N VAL A 281 5.86 -15.27 -4.74
CA VAL A 281 4.82 -16.28 -4.97
C VAL A 281 5.40 -17.67 -4.77
N LYS A 282 4.54 -18.63 -4.47
CA LYS A 282 4.93 -20.05 -4.41
C LYS A 282 4.56 -20.73 -5.73
N MET A 283 5.36 -21.72 -6.15
CA MET A 283 5.12 -22.42 -7.41
C MET A 283 3.76 -23.11 -7.47
N GLU A 284 3.24 -23.59 -6.35
CA GLU A 284 1.91 -24.22 -6.29
C GLU A 284 0.78 -23.25 -6.68
N GLU A 285 0.95 -21.95 -6.37
CA GLU A 285 -0.01 -20.89 -6.73
C GLU A 285 0.05 -20.54 -8.23
N LEU A 286 1.20 -20.78 -8.89
CA LEU A 286 1.36 -20.55 -10.33
C LEU A 286 0.82 -21.72 -11.17
N LEU A 287 0.83 -22.93 -10.61
CA LEU A 287 0.45 -24.16 -11.31
C LEU A 287 -1.06 -24.50 -11.21
N SER A 288 -1.83 -23.75 -10.41
CA SER A 288 -3.26 -24.00 -10.24
C SER A 288 -4.11 -23.60 -11.45
N GLU A 289 -3.57 -22.81 -12.37
CA GLU A 289 -4.24 -22.42 -13.60
C GLU A 289 -3.51 -22.98 -14.83
N PRO A 290 -4.22 -23.49 -15.85
CA PRO A 290 -3.60 -23.96 -17.07
C PRO A 290 -2.89 -22.80 -17.77
N TRP A 291 -1.63 -23.04 -18.15
CA TRP A 291 -0.77 -22.07 -18.84
C TRP A 291 -1.34 -21.74 -20.22
N GLN A 292 -1.65 -20.47 -20.45
CA GLN A 292 -1.89 -19.96 -21.79
C GLN A 292 -0.82 -18.92 -22.09
N GLU A 293 0.02 -19.21 -23.08
CA GLU A 293 0.86 -18.18 -23.69
C GLU A 293 -0.07 -17.13 -24.29
N THR A 294 0.02 -15.91 -23.76
CA THR A 294 -0.66 -14.76 -24.36
C THR A 294 0.08 -14.39 -25.64
N GLU A 295 -0.64 -14.13 -26.73
CA GLU A 295 -0.04 -13.59 -27.96
C GLU A 295 0.82 -12.36 -27.64
N GLU A 296 2.07 -12.36 -28.12
CA GLU A 296 2.98 -11.24 -27.90
C GLU A 296 2.42 -9.97 -28.58
N PRO A 297 2.19 -8.89 -27.82
CA PRO A 297 1.79 -7.62 -28.39
C PRO A 297 2.93 -6.99 -29.18
N GLY A 298 2.58 -6.17 -30.17
CA GLY A 298 3.50 -5.45 -31.07
C GLY A 298 4.35 -4.35 -30.43
N HIS A 299 4.86 -4.55 -29.21
CA HIS A 299 5.90 -3.71 -28.63
C HIS A 299 7.25 -4.13 -29.20
N PHE A 300 8.06 -3.16 -29.63
CA PHE A 300 9.39 -3.43 -30.17
C PHE A 300 10.45 -2.71 -29.36
N LEU A 301 11.47 -3.44 -28.91
CA LEU A 301 12.62 -2.87 -28.21
C LEU A 301 13.90 -3.14 -29.01
N SER A 302 14.54 -2.08 -29.51
CA SER A 302 15.80 -2.18 -30.23
C SER A 302 16.97 -2.44 -29.27
N PRO A 303 18.07 -3.07 -29.73
CA PRO A 303 19.28 -3.28 -28.93
C PRO A 303 19.87 -1.99 -28.33
N GLU A 304 19.67 -0.85 -29.00
CA GLU A 304 20.12 0.49 -28.59
C GLU A 304 19.24 1.13 -27.52
N GLY A 305 18.22 0.41 -27.05
CA GLY A 305 17.28 0.83 -26.01
C GLY A 305 16.14 1.68 -26.54
N THR A 306 15.81 1.58 -27.83
CA THR A 306 14.68 2.33 -28.41
C THR A 306 13.41 1.49 -28.33
N LEU A 307 12.46 1.92 -27.52
CA LEU A 307 11.18 1.25 -27.31
C LEU A 307 10.09 1.89 -28.16
N SER A 308 9.34 1.06 -28.89
CA SER A 308 8.15 1.44 -29.64
C SER A 308 6.91 0.78 -29.02
N MET A 309 5.93 1.59 -28.63
CA MET A 309 4.63 1.15 -28.10
C MET A 309 3.51 1.84 -28.88
N GLY A 310 2.89 1.11 -29.81
CA GLY A 310 1.93 1.68 -30.76
C GLY A 310 2.61 2.70 -31.68
N SER A 311 2.08 3.92 -31.73
CA SER A 311 2.63 5.02 -32.55
C SER A 311 3.74 5.83 -31.88
N VAL A 312 4.08 5.53 -30.62
CA VAL A 312 5.07 6.28 -29.85
C VAL A 312 6.37 5.50 -29.80
N GLN A 313 7.48 6.22 -29.97
CA GLN A 313 8.82 5.69 -29.84
C GLN A 313 9.66 6.57 -28.93
N LYS A 314 10.41 5.95 -28.01
CA LYS A 314 11.26 6.66 -27.06
C LYS A 314 12.51 5.85 -26.74
N ARG A 315 13.63 6.54 -26.58
CA ARG A 315 14.91 5.90 -26.25
C ARG A 315 15.17 5.97 -24.75
N PHE A 316 15.51 4.82 -24.17
CA PHE A 316 15.92 4.65 -22.79
C PHE A 316 17.28 3.96 -22.73
N LEU A 317 18.26 4.57 -22.05
CA LEU A 317 19.60 4.02 -21.97
C LEU A 317 19.64 2.75 -21.11
N GLU A 318 18.75 2.69 -20.12
CA GLU A 318 18.54 1.60 -19.18
C GLU A 318 18.10 0.31 -19.87
N LEU A 319 17.45 0.44 -21.03
CA LEU A 319 16.91 -0.67 -21.83
C LEU A 319 17.89 -1.18 -22.90
N LYS A 320 19.15 -0.69 -22.91
CA LYS A 320 20.19 -1.24 -23.79
C LYS A 320 20.60 -2.65 -23.35
N ASN A 321 20.85 -3.51 -24.32
CA ASN A 321 21.37 -4.87 -24.10
C ASN A 321 20.58 -5.67 -23.05
N VAL A 322 19.26 -5.56 -23.12
CA VAL A 322 18.33 -6.36 -22.31
C VAL A 322 18.49 -7.84 -22.65
N HIS A 323 18.39 -8.70 -21.64
CA HIS A 323 18.61 -10.15 -21.78
C HIS A 323 17.34 -10.97 -21.53
N SER A 324 16.30 -10.34 -20.99
CA SER A 324 14.99 -10.92 -20.76
C SER A 324 13.95 -9.83 -20.92
N ILE A 325 12.88 -10.15 -21.64
CA ILE A 325 11.79 -9.25 -22.00
C ILE A 325 10.50 -10.05 -21.84
N ALA A 326 9.45 -9.39 -21.37
CA ALA A 326 8.09 -9.90 -21.40
C ALA A 326 7.13 -8.76 -21.68
N SER A 327 5.99 -9.02 -22.29
CA SER A 327 5.01 -7.97 -22.58
C SER A 327 3.58 -8.49 -22.55
N ASN A 328 2.66 -7.56 -22.31
CA ASN A 328 1.22 -7.68 -22.55
C ASN A 328 0.75 -6.44 -23.32
N PRO A 329 -0.52 -6.34 -23.77
CA PRO A 329 -0.93 -5.28 -24.70
C PRO A 329 -0.64 -3.83 -24.28
N HIS A 330 -0.45 -3.59 -22.98
CA HIS A 330 -0.26 -2.26 -22.41
C HIS A 330 1.11 -2.06 -21.75
N THR A 331 1.86 -3.14 -21.48
CA THR A 331 3.04 -3.10 -20.61
C THR A 331 4.17 -3.94 -21.17
N LEU A 332 5.39 -3.39 -21.15
CA LEU A 332 6.61 -4.13 -21.44
C LEU A 332 7.52 -4.17 -20.20
N LEU A 333 8.04 -5.35 -19.90
CA LEU A 333 9.07 -5.59 -18.92
C LEU A 333 10.39 -5.88 -19.60
N ALA A 334 11.47 -5.37 -19.02
CA ALA A 334 12.80 -5.65 -19.50
C ALA A 334 13.82 -5.72 -18.35
N CYS A 335 14.75 -6.65 -18.47
CA CYS A 335 15.85 -6.82 -17.55
C CYS A 335 17.18 -6.75 -18.31
N ASN A 336 18.14 -5.97 -17.80
CA ASN A 336 19.50 -5.95 -18.32
C ASN A 336 20.43 -6.81 -17.45
N ARG A 337 21.60 -7.18 -17.96
CA ARG A 337 22.56 -8.04 -17.22
C ARG A 337 23.34 -7.31 -16.13
N TYR A 338 23.20 -5.98 -16.06
CA TYR A 338 24.03 -5.11 -15.23
C TYR A 338 23.26 -4.48 -14.08
N SER A 339 21.97 -4.77 -13.95
CA SER A 339 21.12 -4.29 -12.87
C SER A 339 20.25 -5.41 -12.35
N TYR A 340 19.95 -5.33 -11.06
CA TYR A 340 18.98 -6.19 -10.41
C TYR A 340 17.59 -5.55 -10.43
N TYR A 341 17.30 -4.69 -11.39
CA TYR A 341 15.99 -4.06 -11.53
C TYR A 341 15.24 -4.65 -12.72
N VAL A 342 13.93 -4.71 -12.58
CA VAL A 342 13.00 -4.87 -13.70
C VAL A 342 12.58 -3.47 -14.13
N PHE A 343 12.82 -3.14 -15.39
CA PHE A 343 12.32 -1.92 -16.00
C PHE A 343 10.93 -2.19 -16.58
N ILE A 344 10.00 -1.29 -16.32
CA ILE A 344 8.58 -1.44 -16.63
C ILE A 344 8.17 -0.25 -17.48
N ALA A 345 7.72 -0.50 -18.70
CA ALA A 345 7.31 0.53 -19.62
C ALA A 345 5.82 0.44 -19.94
N GLY A 346 5.19 1.61 -20.05
CA GLY A 346 3.79 1.77 -20.41
C GLY A 346 3.55 3.06 -21.17
N ALA A 347 2.49 3.11 -21.95
CA ALA A 347 2.08 4.31 -22.68
C ALA A 347 1.01 5.07 -21.88
N ILE A 348 1.25 6.34 -21.55
CA ILE A 348 0.35 7.20 -20.75
C ILE A 348 -0.45 8.18 -21.59
#